data_AF-A0A3M1FS13-F1
#
_entry.id   AF-A0A3M1FS13-F1
#
_cell.length_a   1.000
_cell.length_b   1.000
_cell.length_c   1.000
_cell.angle_alpha   90.00
_cell.angle_beta   90.00
_cell.angle_gamma   90.00
#
_symmetry.space_group_name_H-M   'P 1'
#
loop_
_entity.id
_entity.type
_entity.pdbx_description
1 polymer ?
#
loop_
_entity_poly.entity_id
_entity_poly.type
_entity_poly.pdbx_seq_one_letter_code
_entity_poly.pdbx_strand_id
1 'polypeptide(L)'
;MEHTRLVSPGSFCWNQDCPDYGKVGHGNIVKFGRTKKGTQRYRCKTCGKTFVETKGTVFYGRHHSQETILECLAWLAERNSLAAIHRVKGVKEETVLDWLKEAAKQVEAVEALLLTNYHLTRAQLDALWTYVGHKGEKGGIQSRTTAAPSGEGPS
;
A
#
# COMPACT_ATOMS: atom_id res chain seq x y z
N MET A 1 -14.26 -0.15 -20.54
CA MET A 1 -13.81 -0.04 -19.14
C MET A 1 -12.49 0.68 -19.17
N GLU A 2 -12.38 1.81 -18.48
CA GLU A 2 -11.18 2.66 -18.53
C GLU A 2 -10.13 2.05 -17.60
N HIS A 3 -9.05 1.50 -18.16
CA HIS A 3 -7.97 0.93 -17.38
C HIS A 3 -7.27 2.05 -16.63
N THR A 4 -7.47 2.12 -15.31
CA THR A 4 -6.74 3.06 -14.47
C THR A 4 -5.25 2.68 -14.55
N ARG A 5 -4.42 3.63 -15.03
CA ARG A 5 -3.00 3.43 -15.28
C ARG A 5 -2.19 4.29 -14.32
N LEU A 6 -1.14 3.71 -13.74
CA LEU A 6 -0.15 4.47 -12.98
C LEU A 6 0.56 5.47 -13.91
N VAL A 7 0.55 6.74 -13.52
CA VAL A 7 1.19 7.83 -14.25
C VAL A 7 2.38 8.37 -13.46
N SER A 8 3.45 8.74 -14.16
CA SER A 8 4.64 9.29 -13.53
C SER A 8 4.35 10.67 -12.93
N PRO A 9 4.89 11.03 -11.75
CA PRO A 9 4.76 12.37 -11.17
C PRO A 9 5.21 13.51 -12.09
N GLY A 10 6.05 13.23 -13.09
CA GLY A 10 6.49 14.19 -14.10
C GLY A 10 5.55 14.40 -15.29
N SER A 11 4.39 13.72 -15.31
CA SER A 11 3.50 13.70 -16.48
C SER A 11 2.31 14.66 -16.42
N PHE A 12 2.07 15.30 -15.27
CA PHE A 12 0.95 16.22 -15.05
C PHE A 12 1.33 17.37 -14.10
N CYS A 13 0.50 18.41 -14.05
CA CYS A 13 0.72 19.55 -13.16
C CYS A 13 0.19 19.27 -11.75
N TRP A 14 1.00 19.52 -10.72
CA TRP A 14 0.63 19.39 -9.31
C TRP A 14 0.02 20.64 -8.68
N ASN A 15 -0.19 21.70 -9.46
CA ASN A 15 -0.77 22.95 -8.95
C ASN A 15 -2.29 22.92 -9.12
N GLN A 16 -3.05 22.85 -8.02
CA GLN A 16 -4.52 22.80 -8.06
C GLN A 16 -5.14 24.04 -8.73
N ASP A 17 -4.49 25.20 -8.62
CA ASP A 17 -4.94 26.43 -9.26
C ASP A 17 -4.62 26.51 -10.77
N CYS A 18 -3.98 25.47 -11.33
CA CYS A 18 -3.62 25.45 -12.74
C CYS A 18 -4.80 24.92 -13.58
N PRO A 19 -5.13 25.57 -14.72
CA PRO A 19 -6.12 25.03 -15.65
C PRO A 19 -5.80 23.63 -16.19
N ASP A 20 -4.52 23.23 -16.14
CA ASP A 20 -4.03 21.92 -16.56
C ASP A 20 -3.60 21.03 -15.37
N TYR A 21 -4.16 21.28 -14.19
CA TYR A 21 -3.99 20.41 -13.03
C TYR A 21 -4.42 18.97 -13.35
N GLY A 22 -3.58 17.99 -13.00
CA GLY A 22 -3.89 16.56 -13.15
C GLY A 22 -4.00 16.03 -14.59
N LYS A 23 -4.00 16.89 -15.62
CA LYS A 23 -4.10 16.47 -17.02
C LYS A 23 -2.79 15.82 -17.49
N VAL A 24 -2.90 14.58 -17.97
CA VAL A 24 -1.78 13.80 -18.52
C VAL A 24 -1.77 13.92 -20.04
N GLY A 25 -0.58 13.97 -20.65
CA GLY A 25 -0.45 14.03 -22.12
C GLY A 25 -0.78 15.39 -22.74
N HIS A 26 -1.06 16.41 -21.93
CA HIS A 26 -1.39 17.77 -22.41
C HIS A 26 -0.18 18.57 -22.92
N GLY A 27 1.01 17.95 -22.93
CA GLY A 27 2.24 18.58 -23.43
C GLY A 27 2.69 19.83 -22.65
N ASN A 28 2.13 20.07 -21.47
CA ASN A 28 2.40 21.25 -20.64
C ASN A 28 3.56 21.04 -19.65
N ILE A 29 4.06 19.82 -19.47
CA ILE A 29 5.17 19.54 -18.55
C ILE A 29 6.48 19.35 -19.30
N VAL A 30 7.53 20.03 -18.85
CA VAL A 30 8.89 19.92 -19.41
C VAL A 30 9.92 19.59 -18.34
N LYS A 31 10.99 18.87 -18.71
CA LYS A 31 12.14 18.65 -17.83
C LYS A 31 12.82 20.00 -17.53
N PHE A 32 13.13 20.24 -16.27
CA PHE A 32 13.67 21.52 -15.79
C PHE A 32 14.91 21.30 -14.91
N GLY A 33 15.88 20.56 -15.45
CA GLY A 33 17.12 20.21 -14.74
C GLY A 33 16.91 19.23 -13.58
N ARG A 34 17.91 19.15 -12.70
CA ARG A 34 17.92 18.24 -11.54
C ARG A 34 18.20 19.03 -10.26
N THR A 35 17.80 18.48 -9.11
CA THR A 35 18.21 18.99 -7.79
C THR A 35 19.69 18.70 -7.55
N LYS A 36 20.27 19.29 -6.49
CA LYS A 36 21.64 18.95 -6.05
C LYS A 36 21.85 17.46 -5.77
N LYS A 37 20.78 16.74 -5.39
CA LYS A 37 20.77 15.29 -5.14
C LYS A 37 20.50 14.46 -6.41
N GLY A 38 20.44 15.09 -7.59
CA GLY A 38 20.19 14.40 -8.86
C GLY A 38 18.72 14.11 -9.17
N THR A 39 17.78 14.46 -8.30
CA THR A 39 16.33 14.24 -8.54
C THR A 39 15.84 15.11 -9.71
N GLN A 40 15.13 14.52 -10.66
CA GLN A 40 14.59 15.26 -11.80
C GLN A 40 13.58 16.32 -11.34
N ARG A 41 13.67 17.52 -11.92
CA ARG A 41 12.68 18.60 -11.78
C ARG A 41 11.87 18.74 -13.05
N TYR A 42 10.63 19.16 -12.90
CA TYR A 42 9.67 19.41 -13.96
C TYR A 42 9.06 20.79 -13.80
N ARG A 43 8.78 21.46 -14.91
CA ARG A 43 8.12 22.76 -14.93
C ARG A 43 6.85 22.68 -15.76
N CYS A 44 5.76 23.23 -15.24
CA CYS A 44 4.54 23.42 -16.00
C CYS A 44 4.65 24.70 -16.85
N LYS A 45 4.42 24.60 -18.16
CA LYS A 45 4.38 25.74 -19.08
C LYS A 45 3.17 26.64 -18.86
N THR A 46 2.06 26.07 -18.37
CA THR A 46 0.79 26.80 -18.16
C THR A 46 0.85 27.71 -16.94
N CYS A 47 1.25 27.20 -15.77
CA CYS A 47 1.28 27.99 -14.53
C CYS A 47 2.70 28.37 -14.07
N GLY A 48 3.75 27.95 -14.78
CA GLY A 48 5.15 28.26 -14.44
C GLY A 48 5.71 27.53 -13.21
N LYS A 49 4.87 26.91 -12.37
CA LYS A 49 5.32 26.21 -11.15
C LYS A 49 6.24 25.02 -11.48
N THR A 50 7.23 24.81 -10.61
CA THR A 50 8.19 23.71 -10.72
C THR A 50 7.95 22.70 -9.60
N PHE A 51 8.15 21.42 -9.89
CA PHE A 51 8.05 20.32 -8.92
C PHE A 51 9.12 19.27 -9.20
N VAL A 52 9.38 18.40 -8.23
CA VAL A 52 10.34 17.29 -8.35
C VAL A 52 9.62 15.99 -8.68
N GLU A 53 10.35 15.06 -9.26
CA GLU A 53 9.88 13.70 -9.59
C GLU A 53 9.37 12.91 -8.39
N THR A 54 9.83 13.23 -7.18
CA THR A 54 9.36 12.57 -5.96
C THR A 54 8.08 13.17 -5.41
N LYS A 55 7.51 14.23 -6.02
CA LYS A 55 6.29 14.85 -5.51
C LYS A 55 5.13 13.85 -5.53
N GLY A 56 4.41 13.77 -4.41
CA GLY A 56 3.28 12.85 -4.25
C GLY A 56 3.68 11.38 -4.03
N THR A 57 4.95 11.09 -3.70
CA THR A 57 5.42 9.75 -3.32
C THR A 57 5.98 9.76 -1.90
N VAL A 58 6.16 8.57 -1.31
CA VAL A 58 6.81 8.40 0.02
C VAL A 58 8.23 9.01 0.07
N PHE A 59 8.87 9.17 -1.08
CA PHE A 59 10.22 9.74 -1.23
C PHE A 59 10.24 11.27 -1.21
N TYR A 60 9.09 11.95 -1.24
CA TYR A 60 9.04 13.41 -1.28
C TYR A 60 9.67 14.04 -0.03
N GLY A 61 10.60 14.97 -0.24
CA GLY A 61 11.25 15.70 0.85
C GLY A 61 12.10 14.83 1.78
N ARG A 62 12.42 13.58 1.40
CA ARG A 62 13.21 12.68 2.24
C ARG A 62 14.71 12.88 2.03
N HIS A 63 15.47 12.69 3.12
CA HIS A 63 16.93 12.74 3.10
C HIS A 63 17.58 11.39 2.82
N HIS A 64 16.95 10.33 3.30
CA HIS A 64 17.33 8.95 3.01
C HIS A 64 17.11 8.63 1.53
N SER A 65 17.90 7.72 0.99
CA SER A 65 17.77 7.30 -0.40
C SER A 65 16.48 6.50 -0.61
N GLN A 66 16.03 6.38 -1.85
CA GLN A 66 14.81 5.60 -2.15
C GLN A 66 15.01 4.13 -1.78
N GLU A 67 16.22 3.61 -2.01
CA GLU A 67 16.61 2.25 -1.70
C GLU A 67 16.47 1.97 -0.20
N THR A 68 16.99 2.83 0.67
CA THR A 68 16.86 2.66 2.13
C THR A 68 15.40 2.64 2.58
N ILE A 69 14.57 3.53 2.02
CA ILE A 69 13.14 3.61 2.37
C ILE A 69 12.43 2.32 1.95
N LEU A 70 12.66 1.86 0.72
CA LEU A 70 12.06 0.64 0.18
C LEU A 70 12.50 -0.60 0.97
N GLU A 71 13.77 -0.73 1.32
CA GLU A 71 14.27 -1.85 2.12
C GLU A 71 13.62 -1.89 3.50
N CYS A 72 13.48 -0.73 4.18
CA CYS A 72 12.83 -0.68 5.48
C CYS A 72 11.34 -1.05 5.41
N LEU A 73 10.63 -0.57 4.39
CA LEU A 73 9.22 -0.95 4.17
C LEU A 73 9.08 -2.44 3.82
N ALA A 74 9.98 -2.99 3.01
CA ALA A 74 9.99 -4.41 2.69
C ALA A 74 10.23 -5.27 3.94
N TRP A 75 11.16 -4.88 4.80
CA TRP A 75 11.40 -5.60 6.05
C TRP A 75 10.20 -5.57 7.01
N LEU A 76 9.47 -4.45 7.07
CA LEU A 76 8.20 -4.40 7.80
C LEU A 76 7.16 -5.36 7.21
N ALA A 77 7.06 -5.44 5.89
CA ALA A 77 6.16 -6.40 5.21
C ALA A 77 6.54 -7.85 5.54
N GLU A 78 7.84 -8.13 5.68
CA GLU A 78 8.40 -9.41 6.16
C GLU A 78 8.33 -9.60 7.69
N ARG A 79 7.51 -8.79 8.38
CA ARG A 79 7.25 -8.87 9.84
C ARG A 79 8.47 -8.64 10.73
N ASN A 80 9.51 -7.95 10.23
CA ASN A 80 10.61 -7.53 11.08
C ASN A 80 10.16 -6.40 12.02
N SER A 81 10.62 -6.42 13.27
CA SER A 81 10.33 -5.36 14.23
C SER A 81 11.09 -4.08 13.90
N LEU A 82 10.52 -2.92 14.24
CA LEU A 82 11.18 -1.62 14.07
C LEU A 82 12.55 -1.59 14.77
N ALA A 83 12.68 -2.20 15.94
CA ALA A 83 13.94 -2.37 16.65
C ALA A 83 14.98 -3.17 15.84
N ALA A 84 14.56 -4.22 15.13
CA ALA A 84 15.47 -4.96 14.23
C ALA A 84 15.92 -4.09 13.05
N ILE A 85 15.00 -3.36 12.43
CA ILE A 85 15.31 -2.44 11.32
C ILE A 85 16.26 -1.34 11.80
N HIS A 86 16.00 -0.74 12.95
CA HIS A 86 16.85 0.28 13.56
C HIS A 86 18.28 -0.23 13.78
N ARG A 87 18.44 -1.43 14.37
CA ARG A 87 19.76 -2.01 14.62
C ARG A 87 20.57 -2.25 13.34
N VAL A 88 19.94 -2.68 12.25
CA VAL A 88 20.66 -3.03 11.02
C VAL A 88 20.83 -1.84 10.07
N LYS A 89 19.83 -0.97 9.93
CA LYS A 89 19.87 0.17 9.01
C LYS A 89 20.30 1.49 9.67
N GLY A 90 20.31 1.57 11.00
CA GLY A 90 20.62 2.80 11.74
C GLY A 90 19.54 3.89 11.60
N VAL A 91 18.39 3.57 11.02
CA VAL A 91 17.27 4.51 10.85
C VAL A 91 16.44 4.52 12.14
N LYS A 92 16.03 5.70 12.60
CA LYS A 92 15.16 5.83 13.78
C LYS A 92 13.81 5.16 13.53
N GLU A 93 13.28 4.46 14.53
CA GLU A 93 12.00 3.74 14.43
C GLU A 93 10.84 4.67 14.03
N GLU A 94 10.82 5.90 14.58
CA GLU A 94 9.80 6.91 14.24
C GLU A 94 9.87 7.31 12.77
N THR A 95 11.08 7.35 12.20
CA THR A 95 11.27 7.71 10.79
C THR A 95 10.72 6.61 9.88
N VAL A 96 10.95 5.34 10.23
CA VAL A 96 10.41 4.19 9.49
C VAL A 96 8.88 4.16 9.60
N LEU A 97 8.33 4.43 10.79
CA LEU A 97 6.89 4.56 11.00
C LEU A 97 6.27 5.69 10.17
N ASP A 98 6.93 6.83 10.07
CA ASP A 98 6.45 7.94 9.24
C ASP A 98 6.44 7.60 7.75
N TRP A 99 7.41 6.81 7.26
CA TRP A 99 7.37 6.29 5.89
C TRP A 99 6.22 5.31 5.68
N LEU A 100 5.98 4.41 6.64
CA LEU A 100 4.86 3.48 6.59
C LEU A 100 3.53 4.23 6.53
N LYS A 101 3.34 5.23 7.39
CA LYS A 101 2.13 6.08 7.39
C LYS A 101 1.94 6.80 6.06
N GLU A 102 3.01 7.35 5.49
CA GLU A 102 2.92 8.04 4.21
C GLU A 102 2.59 7.08 3.06
N ALA A 103 3.18 5.88 3.05
CA ALA A 103 2.85 4.83 2.08
C ALA A 103 1.40 4.33 2.25
N ALA A 104 0.92 4.21 3.49
CA ALA A 104 -0.44 3.75 3.79
C ALA A 104 -1.52 4.65 3.16
N LYS A 105 -1.27 5.95 3.00
CA LYS A 105 -2.19 6.89 2.33
C LYS A 105 -2.49 6.51 0.87
N GLN A 106 -1.65 5.70 0.24
CA GLN A 106 -1.79 5.29 -1.16
C GLN A 106 -2.42 3.91 -1.31
N VAL A 107 -2.66 3.19 -0.20
CA VAL A 107 -3.11 1.78 -0.23
C VAL A 107 -4.44 1.64 -0.94
N GLU A 108 -5.43 2.48 -0.65
CA GLU A 108 -6.76 2.39 -1.28
C GLU A 108 -6.68 2.57 -2.80
N ALA A 109 -5.88 3.54 -3.27
CA ALA A 109 -5.69 3.77 -4.70
C ALA A 109 -4.97 2.60 -5.39
N VAL A 110 -3.97 2.01 -4.73
CA VAL A 110 -3.24 0.84 -5.23
C VAL A 110 -4.14 -0.39 -5.22
N GLU A 111 -4.93 -0.61 -4.18
CA GLU A 111 -5.88 -1.72 -4.09
C GLU A 111 -6.94 -1.63 -5.18
N ALA A 112 -7.56 -0.47 -5.38
CA ALA A 112 -8.52 -0.25 -6.45
C ALA A 112 -7.92 -0.56 -7.83
N LEU A 113 -6.67 -0.14 -8.06
CA LEU A 113 -5.91 -0.45 -9.27
C LEU A 113 -5.65 -1.96 -9.44
N LEU A 114 -5.23 -2.63 -8.38
CA LEU A 114 -4.95 -4.07 -8.40
C LEU A 114 -6.24 -4.85 -8.67
N LEU A 115 -7.34 -4.55 -7.97
CA LEU A 115 -8.63 -5.20 -8.15
C LEU A 115 -9.21 -4.98 -9.56
N THR A 116 -9.04 -3.77 -10.13
CA THR A 116 -9.51 -3.48 -11.50
C THR A 116 -8.73 -4.28 -12.55
N ASN A 117 -7.44 -4.47 -12.34
CA ASN A 117 -6.58 -5.19 -13.29
C ASN A 117 -6.49 -6.70 -13.02
N TYR A 118 -7.07 -7.17 -11.91
CA TYR A 118 -7.02 -8.57 -11.52
C TYR A 118 -8.28 -9.31 -11.97
N HIS A 119 -8.14 -10.12 -13.01
CA HIS A 119 -9.24 -10.92 -13.55
C HIS A 119 -9.33 -12.27 -12.82
N LEU A 120 -10.24 -12.36 -11.86
CA LEU A 120 -10.59 -13.62 -11.19
C LEU A 120 -11.64 -14.40 -11.96
N THR A 121 -11.44 -15.71 -12.10
CA THR A 121 -12.48 -16.63 -12.58
C THR A 121 -13.52 -16.87 -11.47
N ARG A 122 -14.74 -17.24 -11.87
CA ARG A 122 -15.81 -17.61 -10.93
C ARG A 122 -15.38 -18.72 -9.97
N ALA A 123 -14.70 -19.75 -10.46
CA ALA A 123 -14.21 -20.86 -9.63
C ALA A 123 -13.21 -20.39 -8.55
N GLN A 124 -12.36 -19.41 -8.85
CA GLN A 124 -11.43 -18.83 -7.86
C GLN A 124 -12.17 -18.02 -6.80
N LEU A 125 -13.22 -17.28 -7.16
CA LEU A 125 -14.07 -16.56 -6.21
C LEU A 125 -14.83 -17.54 -5.30
N ASP A 126 -15.41 -18.61 -5.85
CA ASP A 126 -16.13 -19.63 -5.10
C ASP A 126 -15.20 -20.38 -4.12
N ALA A 127 -13.98 -20.70 -4.55
CA ALA A 127 -12.96 -21.32 -3.69
C ALA A 127 -12.52 -20.38 -2.55
N LEU A 128 -12.29 -19.09 -2.85
CA LEU A 128 -11.94 -18.09 -1.83
C LEU A 128 -13.08 -17.89 -0.83
N TRP A 129 -14.32 -17.80 -1.30
CA TRP A 129 -15.50 -17.65 -0.46
C TRP A 129 -15.71 -18.85 0.47
N THR A 130 -15.50 -20.07 -0.01
CA THR A 130 -15.56 -21.28 0.82
C THR A 130 -14.51 -21.23 1.93
N TYR A 131 -13.28 -20.82 1.61
CA TYR A 131 -12.20 -20.76 2.59
C TYR A 131 -12.40 -19.65 3.64
N VAL A 132 -12.84 -18.47 3.23
CA VAL A 132 -13.02 -17.30 4.11
C VAL A 132 -14.35 -17.37 4.88
N GLY A 133 -15.43 -17.80 4.23
CA GLY A 133 -16.78 -17.84 4.77
C GLY A 133 -16.98 -18.82 5.92
N HIS A 134 -16.19 -19.91 5.97
CA HIS A 134 -16.27 -20.90 7.05
C HIS A 134 -15.29 -20.64 8.21
N LYS A 135 -14.56 -19.51 8.21
CA LYS A 135 -13.52 -19.23 9.23
C LYS A 135 -14.09 -18.88 10.62
N GLY A 136 -15.41 -18.73 10.75
CA GLY A 136 -16.12 -18.50 12.02
C GLY A 136 -16.75 -19.74 12.65
N GLU A 137 -16.96 -20.82 11.89
CA GLU A 137 -17.57 -22.05 12.40
C GLU A 137 -16.47 -23.00 12.90
N LYS A 138 -15.83 -22.61 14.00
CA LYS A 138 -15.16 -23.61 14.83
C LYS A 138 -16.25 -24.50 15.42
N GLY A 139 -16.50 -25.63 14.79
CA GLY A 139 -17.33 -26.71 15.31
C GLY A 139 -16.85 -27.08 16.71
N GLY A 140 -17.52 -26.53 17.72
CA GLY A 140 -17.36 -26.97 19.10
C GLY A 140 -17.79 -28.43 19.15
N ILE A 141 -16.85 -29.30 19.51
CA ILE A 141 -17.16 -30.68 19.88
C ILE A 141 -18.19 -30.60 21.00
N GLN A 142 -19.44 -30.96 20.70
CA GLN A 142 -20.45 -31.14 21.74
C GLN A 142 -19.96 -32.28 22.63
N SER A 143 -19.61 -31.96 23.88
CA SER A 143 -19.30 -33.00 24.85
C SER A 143 -20.56 -33.82 25.07
N ARG A 144 -20.46 -35.12 24.79
CA ARG A 144 -21.48 -36.09 25.19
C ARG A 144 -21.53 -36.09 26.70
N THR A 145 -22.60 -35.55 27.27
CA THR A 145 -22.96 -35.79 28.67
C THR A 145 -23.33 -37.26 28.80
N THR A 146 -22.53 -38.04 29.52
CA THR A 146 -22.85 -39.42 29.89
C THR A 146 -24.04 -39.44 30.84
N ALA A 147 -25.13 -40.07 30.42
CA ALA A 147 -26.24 -40.42 31.31
C ALA A 147 -25.79 -41.47 32.33
N ALA A 148 -26.12 -41.27 33.60
CA ALA A 148 -25.87 -42.20 34.69
C ALA A 148 -26.79 -43.44 34.58
N PRO A 149 -26.33 -44.66 34.92
CA PRO A 149 -27.19 -45.82 34.96
C PRO A 149 -28.00 -45.83 36.26
N SER A 150 -29.32 -45.92 36.13
CA SER A 150 -30.25 -46.24 37.21
C SER A 150 -30.07 -47.71 37.60
N GLY A 151 -29.62 -47.98 38.82
CA GLY A 151 -29.62 -49.32 39.41
C GLY A 151 -30.72 -49.46 40.45
N GLU A 152 -31.77 -50.19 40.12
CA GLU A 152 -32.71 -50.77 41.10
C GLU A 152 -32.09 -52.07 41.64
N GLY A 153 -31.97 -52.19 42.96
CA GLY A 153 -31.57 -53.42 43.64
C GLY A 153 -32.79 -54.27 44.02
N PRO A 154 -32.71 -55.61 43.99
CA PRO A 154 -33.80 -56.47 44.43
C PRO A 154 -33.84 -56.61 45.96
N SER A 155 -35.03 -56.85 46.49
CA SER A 155 -35.29 -57.24 47.89
C SER A 155 -34.84 -58.66 48.20
#